data_AF-A0A1F9AGE1-F1
#
_entry.id   AF-A0A1F9AGE1-F1
#
_cell.length_a   1.000
_cell.length_b   1.000
_cell.length_c   1.000
_cell.angle_alpha   90.00
_cell.angle_beta   90.00
_cell.angle_gamma   90.00
#
_symmetry.space_group_name_H-M   'P 1'
#
loop_
_entity.id
_entity.type
_entity.pdbx_description
1 polymer ?
#
loop_
_entity_poly.entity_id
_entity_poly.type
_entity_poly.pdbx_seq_one_letter_code
_entity_poly.pdbx_strand_id
1 'polypeptide(L)' 'MFFKLVMEGGHVGAGKSYDMVRYFEGDDIFCVLAKSLKTPRFKKKEFARGIKLITEISWRAYLKGKRIERRDHYLNRH' A
#
# COMPACT_ATOMS: atom_id res chain seq x y z
N MET A 1 -2.11 2.48 15.53
CA MET A 1 -3.21 2.86 14.61
C MET A 1 -3.16 2.02 13.34
N PHE A 2 -4.26 1.95 12.58
CA PHE A 2 -4.32 1.16 11.34
C PHE A 2 -4.66 2.02 10.15
N PHE A 3 -4.07 1.72 9.00
CA PHE A 3 -4.19 2.55 7.81
C PHE A 3 -4.44 1.73 6.56
N LYS A 4 -5.31 2.24 5.68
CA LYS A 4 -5.46 1.81 4.30
C LYS A 4 -4.69 2.78 3.41
N LEU A 5 -3.84 2.23 2.55
CA LEU A 5 -3.09 2.99 1.56
C LEU A 5 -3.51 2.57 0.17
N VAL A 6 -3.72 3.55 -0.70
CA VAL A 6 -3.85 3.34 -2.15
C VAL A 6 -2.60 3.92 -2.80
N MET A 7 -1.89 3.09 -3.56
CA MET A 7 -0.59 3.41 -4.12
C MET A 7 -0.47 2.90 -5.55
N GLU A 8 0.44 3.46 -6.32
CA GLU A 8 0.74 2.98 -7.66
C GLU A 8 1.68 1.77 -7.63
N GLY A 9 1.25 0.67 -8.25
CA GLY A 9 2.06 -0.52 -8.50
C GLY A 9 2.76 -0.47 -9.87
N GLY A 10 4.04 -0.87 -9.91
CA GLY A 10 4.93 -0.72 -11.07
C GLY A 10 5.13 -1.96 -11.96
N HIS A 11 4.25 -2.96 -11.93
CA HIS A 11 4.51 -4.28 -12.55
C HIS A 11 3.85 -4.52 -13.93
N VAL A 12 3.36 -3.47 -14.60
CA VAL A 12 2.51 -3.57 -15.82
C VAL A 12 3.18 -3.03 -17.09
N GLY A 13 4.50 -2.82 -17.06
CA GLY A 13 5.28 -2.31 -18.20
C GLY A 13 5.59 -0.81 -18.12
N ALA A 14 6.47 -0.35 -19.01
CA ALA A 14 6.94 1.04 -19.05
C ALA A 14 5.76 2.02 -19.20
N GLY A 15 5.77 3.10 -18.40
CA GLY A 15 4.71 4.11 -18.39
C GLY A 15 3.40 3.70 -17.70
N LYS A 16 3.11 2.41 -17.55
CA LYS A 16 1.86 1.93 -16.93
C LYS A 16 1.97 1.80 -15.41
N SER A 17 0.85 1.94 -14.72
CA SER A 17 0.69 1.61 -13.30
C SER A 17 -0.73 1.12 -13.04
N TYR A 18 -0.91 0.44 -11.92
CA TYR A 18 -2.21 0.03 -11.42
C TYR A 18 -2.35 0.46 -9.96
N ASP A 19 -3.58 0.51 -9.48
CA ASP A 19 -3.84 0.83 -8.08
C ASP A 19 -3.65 -0.40 -7.21
N MET A 20 -2.68 -0.30 -6.30
CA MET A 20 -2.37 -1.27 -5.28
C MET A 20 -2.90 -0.76 -3.94
N VAL A 21 -3.70 -1.59 -3.28
CA VAL A 21 -4.18 -1.31 -1.92
C VAL A 21 -3.36 -2.14 -0.93
N ARG A 22 -2.83 -1.49 0.11
CA ARG A 22 -2.13 -2.15 1.21
C ARG A 22 -2.63 -1.65 2.55
N TYR A 23 -2.50 -2.49 3.56
CA TYR A 23 -2.92 -2.19 4.92
C TYR A 23 -1.74 -2.25 5.88
N PHE A 24 -1.55 -1.18 6.65
CA PHE A 24 -0.42 -1.01 7.56
C PHE A 24 -0.88 -0.74 8.98
N GLU A 25 -0.05 -1.17 9.92
CA GLU A 25 -0.10 -0.77 11.31
C GLU A 25 1.09 0.17 11.59
N GLY A 26 0.84 1.22 12.36
CA GLY A 26 1.88 2.14 12.79
C GLY A 26 1.38 3.13 13.83
N ASP A 27 2.32 3.82 14.45
CA ASP A 27 2.05 4.76 15.54
C ASP A 27 1.43 6.06 15.01
N ASP A 28 1.84 6.49 13.82
CA ASP A 28 1.35 7.68 13.14
C ASP A 28 1.41 7.55 11.60
N ILE A 29 0.95 8.60 10.91
CA ILE A 29 0.90 8.66 9.45
C ILE A 29 2.30 8.71 8.81
N PHE A 30 3.30 9.33 9.44
CA PHE A 30 4.67 9.43 8.93
C PHE A 30 5.41 8.09 9.02
N CYS A 31 5.20 7.35 10.11
CA CYS A 31 5.70 5.98 10.28
C CYS A 31 5.19 5.07 9.16
N VAL A 32 3.89 5.18 8.85
CA VAL A 32 3.24 4.39 7.80
C VAL A 32 3.68 4.84 6.40
N LEU A 33 3.85 6.14 6.19
CA LEU A 33 4.42 6.69 4.96
C LEU A 33 5.82 6.12 4.71
N ALA A 34 6.71 6.17 5.72
CA ALA A 34 8.06 5.62 5.61
C ALA A 34 8.08 4.11 5.33
N LYS A 35 7.20 3.33 5.98
CA LYS A 35 7.02 1.89 5.68
C LYS A 35 6.54 1.67 4.25
N SER A 36 5.60 2.48 3.77
CA SER A 36 5.00 2.33 2.44
C SER A 36 6.03 2.47 1.31
N LEU A 37 7.01 3.36 1.47
CA LEU A 37 8.10 3.58 0.49
C LEU A 37 9.01 2.35 0.31
N LYS A 38 9.07 1.47 1.30
CA LYS A 38 9.83 0.21 1.28
C LYS A 38 8.99 -0.98 0.76
N THR A 39 7.73 -0.75 0.41
CA THR A 39 6.83 -1.83 -0.02
C THR A 39 7.23 -2.37 -1.38
N PRO A 40 7.30 -3.71 -1.55
CA PRO A 40 7.51 -4.32 -2.86
C PRO A 40 6.47 -3.85 -3.88
N ARG A 41 6.90 -3.74 -5.13
CA ARG A 41 6.07 -3.35 -6.30
C ARG A 41 5.54 -1.92 -6.27
N PHE A 42 5.79 -1.15 -5.21
CA PHE A 42 5.51 0.28 -5.18
C PHE A 42 6.30 1.02 -6.27
N LYS A 43 5.60 1.80 -7.08
CA LYS A 43 6.21 2.64 -8.10
C LYS A 43 6.85 3.85 -7.42
N LYS A 44 8.16 3.77 -7.21
CA LYS A 44 8.96 4.86 -6.64
C LYS A 44 8.90 6.06 -7.59
N LYS A 45 8.24 7.11 -7.14
CA LYS A 45 8.25 8.44 -7.73
C LYS A 45 8.87 9.41 -6.74
N GLU A 46 9.38 10.52 -7.23
CA GLU A 46 9.87 11.60 -6.37
C GLU A 46 8.81 12.02 -5.34
N PHE A 47 9.27 12.37 -4.14
CA PHE A 47 8.44 12.90 -3.04
C PHE A 47 7.21 12.04 -2.71
N ALA A 48 7.32 10.71 -2.79
CA ALA A 48 6.23 9.79 -2.47
C ALA A 48 4.96 9.95 -3.34
N ARG A 49 5.04 10.61 -4.51
CA ARG A 49 3.91 10.83 -5.44
C ARG A 49 3.23 9.55 -5.95
N GLY A 50 3.81 8.39 -5.69
CA GLY A 50 3.16 7.10 -5.96
C GLY A 50 2.03 6.78 -4.96
N ILE A 51 1.91 7.50 -3.84
CA ILE A 51 0.87 7.29 -2.84
C ILE A 51 -0.29 8.23 -3.16
N LYS A 52 -1.47 7.65 -3.40
CA LYS A 52 -2.67 8.38 -3.77
C LYS A 52 -3.54 8.71 -2.55
N LEU A 53 -3.55 7.83 -1.56
CA LEU A 53 -4.39 7.96 -0.38
C LEU A 53 -3.74 7.28 0.83
N ILE A 54 -3.79 7.95 1.97
CA ILE A 54 -3.52 7.36 3.29
C ILE A 54 -4.72 7.70 4.17
N THR A 55 -5.39 6.69 4.69
CA THR A 55 -6.59 6.87 5.51
C THR A 55 -6.52 5.97 6.73
N GLU A 56 -6.73 6.56 7.91
CA GLU A 56 -6.88 5.79 9.13
C GLU A 56 -8.17 4.96 9.08
N ILE A 57 -8.09 3.73 9.56
CA ILE A 57 -9.18 2.77 9.56
C ILE A 57 -9.27 2.06 10.92
N SER A 58 -10.43 1.48 11.19
CA SER A 58 -10.59 0.64 12.38
C SER A 58 -9.81 -0.68 12.28
N TRP A 59 -9.51 -1.27 13.43
CA TRP A 59 -8.89 -2.61 13.52
C TRP A 59 -9.64 -3.68 12.73
N ARG A 60 -10.98 -3.67 12.78
CA ARG A 60 -11.83 -4.62 12.03
C ARG A 60 -11.65 -4.46 10.52
N ALA A 61 -11.60 -3.22 10.03
CA ALA A 61 -11.36 -2.94 8.62
C ALA A 61 -9.95 -3.37 8.20
N TYR A 62 -8.95 -3.16 9.06
CA TYR A 62 -7.58 -3.64 8.84
C TYR A 62 -7.51 -5.16 8.70
N LEU A 63 -8.11 -5.92 9.63
CA LEU A 63 -8.12 -7.38 9.57
C LEU A 63 -8.81 -7.92 8.31
N LYS A 64 -9.91 -7.29 7.89
CA LYS A 64 -10.59 -7.63 6.63
C LYS A 64 -9.68 -7.32 5.43
N GLY A 65 -9.06 -6.15 5.43
CA GLY A 65 -8.12 -5.70 4.42
C GLY A 65 -6.92 -6.64 4.24
N LYS A 66 -6.27 -7.04 5.33
CA LYS A 66 -5.13 -7.99 5.29
C LYS A 66 -5.52 -9.36 4.71
N ARG A 67 -6.75 -9.84 4.94
CA ARG A 67 -7.23 -11.09 4.31
C ARG A 67 -7.38 -10.95 2.80
N ILE A 68 -7.87 -9.80 2.33
CA ILE A 68 -7.98 -9.50 0.89
C ILE A 68 -6.58 -9.39 0.29
N GLU A 69 -5.70 -8.63 0.94
CA GLU A 69 -4.31 -8.43 0.50
C GLU A 69 -3.57 -9.76 0.34
N ARG A 70 -3.72 -10.71 1.28
CA ARG A 70 -3.12 -12.05 1.21
C ARG A 70 -3.62 -12.89 0.03
N ARG A 71 -4.85 -12.66 -0.43
CA ARG A 71 -5.45 -13.36 -1.58
C ARG A 71 -5.08 -12.72 -2.92
N ASP A 72 -4.47 -11.54 -2.90
CA ASP A 72 -4.06 -10.85 -4.12
C ASP A 72 -2.76 -11.48 -4.67
N HIS A 73 -2.91 -12.19 -5.79
CA HIS A 73 -1.80 -12.85 -6.48
C HIS A 73 -0.75 -11.87 -7.03
N TYR A 74 -1.11 -10.63 -7.33
CA TYR A 74 -0.14 -9.62 -7.80
C TYR A 74 0.72 -9.09 -6.66
N LEU A 75 0.23 -9.16 -5.42
CA LEU A 75 0.91 -8.63 -4.24
C LEU A 75 1.80 -9.64 -3.54
N ASN A 76 1.51 -10.94 -3.67
CA ASN A 76 2.18 -12.01 -2.91
C ASN A 76 2.82 -13.09 -3.81
N ARG A 77 3.14 -12.78 -5.08
CA ARG A 77 4.01 -13.67 -5.86
C ARG A 77 5.40 -13.72 -5.20
N HIS A 78 5.77 -14.92 -4.76
CA HIS A 78 7.07 -15.34 -4.22
C HIS A 78 8.20 -14.99 -5.17
#